data_AF-A0A9X1V345-F1
#
_entry.id   AF-A0A9X1V345-F1
#
_cell.length_a   1.000
_cell.length_b   1.000
_cell.length_c   1.000
_cell.angle_alpha   90.00
_cell.angle_beta   90.00
_cell.angle_gamma   90.00
#
_symmetry.space_group_name_H-M   'P 1'
#
loop_
_entity.id
_entity.type
_entity.pdbx_description
1 polymer ?
#
loop_
_entity_poly.entity_id
_entity_poly.type
_entity_poly.pdbx_seq_one_letter_code
_entity_poly.pdbx_strand_id
1 'polypeptide(L)' 'MSQLSQNSPAKWALYIFISGIPLVGIIMLLVWGFGSDNNISRKNWAKGMLLIYLLIIIFYIIFMFFLGGAAILNSMREG' A
#
# COMPACT_ATOMS: atom_id res chain seq x y z
N MET A 1 -14.68 25.20 13.56
CA MET A 1 -13.46 25.63 12.84
C MET A 1 -12.21 24.78 13.13
N SER A 2 -12.19 23.91 14.15
CA SER A 2 -10.96 23.21 14.63
C SER A 2 -10.55 21.92 13.90
N GLN A 3 -11.43 21.31 13.09
CA GLN A 3 -11.12 20.08 12.33
C GLN A 3 -10.83 20.34 10.84
N LEU A 4 -11.20 21.51 10.31
CA LEU A 4 -11.03 21.84 8.89
C LEU A 4 -9.59 22.26 8.54
N SER A 5 -8.84 22.82 9.50
CA SER A 5 -7.41 23.13 9.31
C SER A 5 -6.52 21.87 9.34
N GLN A 6 -7.02 20.77 9.91
CA GLN A 6 -6.29 19.51 9.96
C GLN A 6 -6.25 18.82 8.60
N ASN A 7 -7.28 18.98 7.76
CA ASN A 7 -7.50 18.23 6.52
C ASN A 7 -7.32 19.09 5.26
N SER A 8 -6.29 19.95 5.23
CA SER A 8 -5.99 20.72 4.02
C SER A 8 -5.46 19.79 2.91
N PRO A 9 -5.71 20.12 1.62
CA PRO A 9 -5.17 19.34 0.50
C PRO A 9 -3.65 19.21 0.53
N ALA A 10 -2.94 20.25 0.97
CA ALA A 10 -1.49 20.23 1.13
C ALA A 10 -1.01 19.15 2.14
N LYS A 11 -1.77 18.93 3.22
CA LYS A 11 -1.42 17.90 4.19
C LYS A 11 -1.66 16.49 3.66
N TRP A 12 -2.73 16.29 2.88
CA TRP A 12 -2.97 15.04 2.16
C TRP A 12 -1.91 14.76 1.10
N ALA A 13 -1.48 15.78 0.36
CA ALA A 13 -0.39 15.67 -0.58
C ALA A 13 0.91 15.19 0.11
N LEU A 14 1.19 15.69 1.31
CA LEU A 14 2.33 15.22 2.11
C LEU A 14 2.17 13.75 2.54
N TYR A 15 0.98 13.31 2.97
CA TYR A 15 0.75 11.91 3.33
C TYR A 15 0.94 10.99 2.13
N ILE A 16 0.43 11.38 0.96
CA ILE A 16 0.59 10.63 -0.29
C ILE A 16 2.08 10.58 -0.68
N PHE A 17 2.78 11.71 -0.63
CA PHE A 17 4.21 11.78 -0.95
C PHE A 17 5.04 10.86 -0.05
N ILE A 18 4.84 10.92 1.27
CA ILE A 18 5.55 10.04 2.23
C ILE A 18 5.20 8.58 1.98
N SER A 19 3.93 8.26 1.72
CA SER A 19 3.48 6.88 1.47
C SER A 19 4.03 6.30 0.16
N GLY A 20 4.40 7.14 -0.80
CA GLY A 20 5.00 6.72 -2.07
C GLY A 20 6.47 6.29 -1.96
N ILE A 21 7.13 6.58 -0.83
CA ILE A 21 8.51 6.11 -0.58
C ILE A 21 8.42 4.63 -0.18
N PRO A 22 9.16 3.68 -0.79
CA PRO A 22 8.90 2.24 -0.60
C PRO A 22 8.95 1.78 0.86
N LEU A 23 10.11 1.93 1.51
CA LEU A 23 10.31 1.46 2.88
C LEU A 23 9.67 2.40 3.90
N VAL A 24 9.92 3.71 3.76
CA VAL A 24 9.40 4.73 4.68
C VAL A 24 7.88 4.80 4.61
N GLY A 25 7.30 4.69 3.42
CA GLY A 25 5.86 4.76 3.21
C GLY A 25 5.13 3.60 3.86
N ILE A 26 5.61 2.37 3.72
CA ILE A 26 5.03 1.21 4.41
C ILE A 26 5.11 1.39 5.93
N ILE A 27 6.27 1.78 6.47
CA ILE A 27 6.44 2.03 7.91
C ILE A 27 5.45 3.11 8.38
N MET A 28 5.33 4.22 7.66
CA MET A 28 4.43 5.31 8.02
C MET A 28 2.97 4.90 7.94
N LEU A 29 2.56 4.09 6.95
CA LEU A 29 1.22 3.52 6.88
C LEU A 29 0.92 2.61 8.09
N LEU A 30 1.88 1.82 8.56
CA LEU A 30 1.73 1.01 9.78
C LEU A 30 1.60 1.90 11.02
N VAL A 31 2.46 2.92 11.16
CA VAL A 31 2.42 3.87 12.28
C VAL A 31 1.09 4.63 12.30
N TRP A 32 0.61 5.11 11.16
CA TRP A 32 -0.66 5.82 11.06
C TRP A 32 -1.87 4.90 11.26
N GLY A 33 -1.82 3.67 10.74
CA GLY A 33 -2.92 2.72 10.82
C GLY A 33 -3.11 2.09 12.21
N PHE A 34 -2.01 1.85 12.93
CA PHE A 34 -2.00 1.10 14.19
C PHE A 34 -1.52 1.90 15.40
N GLY A 35 -0.97 3.09 15.20
CA GLY A 35 -0.58 3.97 16.29
C GLY A 35 -1.76 4.57 17.07
N SER A 36 -1.44 5.24 18.17
CA SER A 36 -2.37 5.93 19.07
C SER A 36 -2.77 7.34 18.60
N ASP A 37 -2.64 7.62 17.31
CA ASP A 37 -2.96 8.92 16.73
C ASP A 37 -4.47 9.21 16.75
N ASN A 38 -4.83 10.47 17.02
CA ASN A 38 -6.20 10.97 17.12
C ASN A 38 -6.81 11.34 15.74
N ASN A 39 -6.03 11.33 14.65
CA ASN A 39 -6.57 11.57 13.30
C ASN A 39 -7.23 10.31 12.72
N ILE A 40 -8.53 10.16 12.97
CA ILE A 40 -9.34 9.01 12.51
C ILE A 40 -9.32 8.87 10.98
N SER A 41 -9.38 9.97 10.23
CA SER A 41 -9.39 9.95 8.76
C SER A 41 -8.08 9.39 8.19
N ARG A 42 -6.93 9.85 8.71
CA ARG A 42 -5.61 9.34 8.31
C ARG A 42 -5.44 7.88 8.70
N LYS A 43 -5.90 7.49 9.89
CA LYS A 43 -5.83 6.11 10.39
C LYS A 43 -6.61 5.15 9.50
N ASN A 44 -7.85 5.52 9.13
CA ASN A 44 -8.69 4.69 8.25
C ASN A 44 -8.12 4.62 6.82
N TRP A 45 -7.62 5.74 6.29
CA TRP A 45 -6.94 5.75 5.00
C TRP A 45 -5.70 4.86 4.98
N ALA A 46 -4.87 4.92 6.03
CA ALA A 46 -3.67 4.09 6.12
C ALA A 46 -3.99 2.59 6.16
N LYS A 47 -5.01 2.19 6.93
CA LYS A 47 -5.52 0.81 6.93
C LYS A 47 -6.03 0.37 5.55
N GLY A 48 -6.75 1.25 4.86
CA GLY A 48 -7.22 1.00 3.49
C GLY A 48 -6.05 0.80 2.51
N MET A 49 -5.01 1.63 2.61
CA MET A 49 -3.83 1.53 1.74
C MET A 49 -3.04 0.23 1.98
N LEU A 50 -2.91 -0.19 3.25
CA LEU A 50 -2.30 -1.47 3.60
C LEU A 50 -3.08 -2.65 3.00
N LEU A 51 -4.41 -2.58 3.00
CA LEU A 51 -5.26 -3.59 2.37
C LEU A 51 -5.07 -3.60 0.84
N ILE A 52 -4.97 -2.43 0.20
CA ILE A 52 -4.67 -2.32 -1.23
C ILE A 52 -3.30 -2.94 -1.54
N TYR A 53 -2.27 -2.66 -0.75
CA TYR A 53 -0.95 -3.27 -0.93
C TYR A 53 -0.98 -4.78 -0.79
N LEU A 54 -1.73 -5.30 0.18
CA LEU A 54 -1.93 -6.74 0.33
C LEU A 54 -2.58 -7.35 -0.92
N LEU A 55 -3.62 -6.71 -1.46
CA LEU A 55 -4.27 -7.16 -2.70
C LEU A 55 -3.32 -7.13 -3.90
N ILE A 56 -2.52 -6.07 -4.05
CA ILE A 56 -1.52 -5.96 -5.12
C ILE A 56 -0.51 -7.10 -5.03
N ILE A 57 -0.02 -7.42 -3.83
CA ILE A 57 0.91 -8.54 -3.60
C ILE A 57 0.26 -9.87 -4.02
N ILE A 58 -0.99 -10.11 -3.61
CA ILE A 58 -1.74 -11.32 -3.98
C ILE A 58 -1.88 -11.42 -5.50
N PHE A 59 -2.34 -10.35 -6.16
CA PHE A 59 -2.48 -10.32 -7.61
C PHE A 59 -1.14 -10.49 -8.34
N TYR A 60 -0.06 -9.90 -7.82
CA TYR A 60 1.27 -10.04 -8.39
C TYR A 60 1.76 -11.50 -8.32
N ILE A 61 1.56 -12.17 -7.19
CA ILE A 61 1.90 -13.60 -7.02
C ILE A 61 1.09 -14.43 -8.01
N ILE A 62 -0.23 -14.24 -8.07
CA ILE A 62 -1.11 -14.93 -9.03
C ILE A 62 -0.60 -14.73 -10.45
N PHE A 63 -0.36 -13.48 -10.86
CA PHE A 63 0.11 -13.15 -12.19
C PHE A 63 1.45 -13.83 -12.53
N MET A 64 2.41 -13.86 -11.60
CA MET A 64 3.68 -14.56 -11.78
C MET A 64 3.49 -16.07 -11.93
N PHE A 65 2.58 -16.70 -11.18
CA PHE A 65 2.31 -18.14 -11.35
C PHE A 65 1.63 -18.45 -12.68
N PHE A 66 0.67 -17.63 -13.12
CA PHE A 66 -0.03 -17.87 -14.38
C PHE A 66 0.85 -17.64 -15.62
N LEU A 67 1.67 -16.58 -15.64
CA LEU A 67 2.54 -16.27 -16.79
C LEU A 67 3.93 -16.92 -16.68
N GLY A 68 4.56 -16.84 -15.52
CA GLY A 68 5.87 -17.43 -15.27
C GLY A 68 5.81 -18.95 -15.18
N GLY A 69 4.76 -19.51 -14.58
CA GLY A 69 4.56 -20.97 -14.51
C GLY A 69 4.41 -21.61 -15.89
N ALA A 70 3.67 -20.99 -16.81
CA ALA A 70 3.56 -21.47 -18.19
C ALA A 70 4.90 -21.45 -18.94
N ALA A 71 5.67 -20.38 -18.80
CA ALA A 71 7.01 -20.26 -19.40
C ALA A 71 7.99 -21.30 -18.82
N ILE A 72 7.97 -21.49 -17.50
CA ILE A 72 8.80 -22.47 -16.79
C ILE A 72 8.42 -23.91 -17.20
N LEU A 73 7.12 -24.23 -17.27
CA LEU A 73 6.65 -25.54 -17.73
C LEU A 73 7.06 -25.82 -19.19
N ASN A 74 7.02 -24.81 -20.07
CA ASN A 74 7.50 -24.99 -21.44
C ASN A 74 9.02 -25.21 -21.50
N SER A 75 9.79 -24.51 -20.66
CA SER A 75 11.24 -24.71 -20.57
C SER A 75 11.64 -26.10 -20.07
N MET A 76 10.81 -26.72 -19.21
CA MET A 76 11.02 -28.10 -18.75
C MET A 76 10.63 -29.17 -19.77
N ARG A 77 9.81 -28.83 -20.78
CA ARG A 77 9.38 -29.74 -21.84
C ARG A 77 10.40 -29.81 -23.00
N GLU A 78 11.18 -28.75 -23.18
CA GLU A 78 12.13 -28.60 -24.29
C GLU A 78 13.59 -28.91 -23.90
N GLY A 79 13.84 -29.27 -22.63
CA GLY A 79 15.14 -29.70 -22.10
C GLY A 79 15.29 -31.21 -21.95
#